data_AF-A0A515D7K6-F1
#
_entry.id   AF-A0A515D7K6-F1
#
_cell.length_a   1.000
_cell.length_b   1.000
_cell.length_c   1.000
_cell.angle_alpha   90.00
_cell.angle_beta   90.00
_cell.angle_gamma   90.00
#
_symmetry.space_group_name_H-M   'P 1'
#
loop_
_entity.id
_entity.type
_entity.pdbx_description
1 polymer ?
#
loop_
_entity_poly.entity_id
_entity_poly.type
_entity_poly.pdbx_seq_one_letter_code
_entity_poly.pdbx_strand_id
1 'polypeptide(L)'
;MVYATDSTDSGRSPKANVLNAPGPVAFVEDYLPYLVGVDPAIHSALIMRGRNGTPNCGEGLRLAASQHSSLVEFSRWWVAADT
;
A
#
# COMPACT_ATOMS: atom_id res chain seq x y z
N MET A 1 17.28 2.89 4.58
CA MET A 1 17.50 2.68 3.13
C MET A 1 16.48 3.52 2.38
N VAL A 2 16.86 4.13 1.26
CA VAL A 2 15.96 4.98 0.46
C VAL A 2 16.08 4.52 -0.99
N TYR A 3 14.94 4.39 -1.66
CA TYR A 3 14.87 4.05 -3.08
C TYR A 3 14.15 5.17 -3.82
N ALA A 4 14.73 5.62 -4.94
CA ALA A 4 14.08 6.53 -5.87
C ALA A 4 13.44 5.72 -7.00
N THR A 5 12.20 6.04 -7.34
CA THR A 5 11.46 5.40 -8.44
C THR A 5 11.13 6.44 -9.50
N ASP A 6 11.40 6.13 -10.77
CA ASP A 6 10.92 6.94 -11.89
C ASP A 6 9.41 6.82 -12.07
N SER A 7 8.80 7.77 -12.78
CA SER A 7 7.40 7.63 -13.20
C SER A 7 7.35 6.82 -14.50
N THR A 8 6.82 5.60 -14.45
CA THR A 8 6.66 4.75 -15.64
C THR A 8 5.19 4.57 -15.99
N ASP A 9 4.82 4.76 -17.25
CA ASP A 9 3.44 4.65 -17.73
C ASP A 9 3.01 3.19 -18.03
N SER A 10 3.39 2.27 -17.14
CA SER A 10 3.27 0.82 -17.34
C SER A 10 1.93 0.24 -16.86
N GLY A 11 1.01 1.09 -16.40
CA GLY A 11 -0.21 0.66 -15.72
C GLY A 11 0.04 -0.02 -14.35
N ARG A 12 1.29 -0.05 -13.88
CA ARG A 12 1.70 -0.55 -12.56
C ARG A 12 2.30 0.57 -11.72
N SER A 13 2.28 0.40 -10.41
CA SER A 13 2.96 1.28 -9.49
C SER A 13 4.47 1.24 -9.72
N PRO A 14 5.16 2.38 -9.88
CA PRO A 14 6.62 2.41 -9.89
C PRO A 14 7.25 1.84 -8.62
N LYS A 15 6.52 1.90 -7.49
CA LYS A 15 6.94 1.34 -6.21
C LYS A 15 6.91 -0.18 -6.23
N ALA A 16 6.00 -0.81 -6.98
CA ALA A 16 5.90 -2.28 -7.03
C ALA A 16 7.21 -2.92 -7.51
N ASN A 17 7.87 -2.36 -8.52
CA ASN A 17 9.14 -2.88 -9.02
C ASN A 17 10.24 -2.88 -7.95
N VAL A 18 10.27 -1.84 -7.12
CA VAL A 18 11.23 -1.70 -6.04
C VAL A 18 10.85 -2.52 -4.81
N LEU A 19 9.56 -2.71 -4.53
CA LEU A 19 9.07 -3.47 -3.36
C LEU A 19 9.23 -4.98 -3.54
N ASN A 20 8.98 -5.47 -4.76
CA ASN A 20 8.96 -6.91 -5.04
C ASN A 20 10.34 -7.55 -4.97
N ALA A 21 11.42 -6.78 -5.14
CA ALA A 21 12.80 -7.29 -5.01
C ALA A 21 13.23 -7.54 -3.54
N PRO A 22 13.13 -6.59 -2.61
CA PRO A 22 13.44 -6.79 -1.19
C PRO A 22 12.32 -7.52 -0.41
N GLY A 23 11.07 -7.54 -0.89
CA GLY A 23 9.97 -8.29 -0.29
C GLY A 23 9.69 -7.94 1.17
N PRO A 24 9.40 -6.67 1.53
CA PRO A 24 9.08 -6.32 2.91
C PRO A 24 7.82 -7.03 3.40
N VAL A 25 7.72 -7.27 4.70
CA VAL A 25 6.54 -7.93 5.30
C VAL A 25 5.26 -7.11 5.16
N ALA A 26 5.37 -5.78 5.07
CA ALA A 26 4.25 -4.88 4.86
C ALA A 26 4.64 -3.65 4.03
N PHE A 27 3.70 -3.15 3.24
CA PHE A 27 3.76 -1.89 2.53
C PHE A 27 2.52 -1.06 2.85
N VAL A 28 2.73 0.12 3.46
CA VAL A 28 1.64 1.01 3.90
C VAL A 28 1.63 2.25 3.01
N GLU A 29 0.49 2.56 2.42
CA GLU A 29 0.35 3.63 1.43
C GLU A 29 -0.99 4.35 1.60
N ASP A 30 -1.06 5.62 1.20
CA ASP A 30 -2.28 6.43 1.28
C ASP A 30 -2.91 6.74 -0.09
N TYR A 31 -2.33 6.18 -1.15
CA TYR A 31 -2.74 6.33 -2.54
C TYR A 31 -2.93 4.97 -3.23
N LEU A 32 -4.18 4.56 -3.43
CA LEU A 32 -4.55 3.25 -3.97
C LEU A 32 -3.86 2.85 -5.28
N PRO A 33 -3.66 3.73 -6.28
CA PRO A 33 -2.97 3.35 -7.51
C PRO A 33 -1.54 2.83 -7.29
N TYR A 34 -0.90 3.16 -6.16
CA TYR A 34 0.43 2.65 -5.83
C TYR A 34 0.46 1.22 -5.29
N LEU A 35 -0.69 0.60 -5.04
CA LEU A 35 -0.78 -0.83 -4.73
C LEU A 35 -0.77 -1.72 -5.99
N VAL A 36 -0.97 -1.14 -7.18
CA VAL A 36 -1.08 -1.93 -8.42
C VAL A 36 0.24 -2.63 -8.74
N GLY A 37 0.21 -3.96 -8.73
CA GLY A 37 1.33 -4.83 -9.10
C GLY A 37 2.30 -5.15 -7.97
N VAL A 38 2.01 -4.74 -6.73
CA VAL A 38 2.72 -5.20 -5.52
C VAL A 38 2.49 -6.71 -5.36
N ASP A 39 3.55 -7.44 -5.03
CA ASP A 39 3.48 -8.89 -4.82
C ASP A 39 2.48 -9.23 -3.69
N PRO A 40 1.54 -10.18 -3.88
CA PRO A 40 0.59 -10.61 -2.85
C PRO A 40 1.22 -11.15 -1.56
N ALA A 41 2.50 -11.55 -1.58
CA ALA A 41 3.25 -11.94 -0.38
C ALA A 41 3.57 -10.76 0.55
N ILE A 42 3.51 -9.52 0.04
CA ILE A 42 3.72 -8.28 0.81
C ILE A 42 2.35 -7.83 1.34
N HIS A 43 2.20 -7.66 2.66
CA HIS A 43 0.96 -7.14 3.22
C HIS A 43 0.73 -5.68 2.80
N SER A 44 -0.20 -5.47 1.88
CA SER A 44 -0.53 -4.13 1.39
C SER A 44 -1.61 -3.48 2.28
N ALA A 45 -1.26 -2.42 3.00
CA ALA A 45 -2.18 -1.68 3.85
C ALA A 45 -2.48 -0.29 3.26
N LEU A 46 -3.77 0.06 3.15
CA LEU A 46 -4.20 1.34 2.61
C LEU A 46 -4.69 2.28 3.72
N ILE A 47 -4.10 3.47 3.80
CA ILE A 47 -4.57 4.55 4.65
C ILE A 47 -5.68 5.32 3.94
N MET A 48 -6.89 5.25 4.49
CA MET A 48 -8.07 5.92 3.96
C MET A 48 -8.02 7.41 4.34
N ARG A 49 -7.58 8.25 3.40
CA ARG A 49 -7.68 9.71 3.53
C ARG A 49 -9.17 10.11 3.52
N GLY A 50 -9.53 11.18 4.23
CA GLY A 50 -10.92 11.59 4.42
C GLY A 50 -11.71 11.80 3.11
N ARG A 51 -13.04 11.94 3.25
CA ARG A 51 -14.12 11.85 2.22
C ARG A 51 -13.98 12.61 0.89
N ASN A 52 -12.95 13.44 0.67
CA ASN A 52 -12.88 14.36 -0.46
C ASN A 52 -12.05 13.80 -1.61
N GLY A 53 -12.71 13.15 -2.58
CA GLY A 53 -12.15 12.91 -3.91
C GLY A 53 -10.89 12.05 -3.97
N THR A 54 -10.63 11.24 -2.94
CA THR A 54 -9.47 10.34 -2.94
C THR A 54 -9.71 9.21 -3.95
N PRO A 55 -8.66 8.73 -4.64
CA PRO A 55 -8.78 7.55 -5.50
C PRO A 55 -8.89 6.24 -4.71
N ASN A 56 -8.99 6.28 -3.38
CA ASN A 56 -9.12 5.11 -2.52
C ASN A 56 -10.58 4.63 -2.49
N CYS A 57 -11.10 4.23 -3.64
CA CYS A 57 -12.49 3.81 -3.79
C CYS A 57 -12.66 2.78 -4.91
N GLY A 58 -13.86 2.20 -4.98
CA GLY A 58 -14.23 1.29 -6.05
C GLY A 58 -13.53 -0.07 -5.98
N GLU A 59 -13.45 -0.72 -7.14
CA GLU A 59 -13.03 -2.11 -7.28
C GLU A 59 -11.58 -2.37 -6.86
N GLY A 60 -10.72 -1.35 -7.03
CA GLY A 60 -9.29 -1.44 -6.72
C GLY A 60 -9.01 -1.64 -5.23
N LEU A 61 -9.96 -1.36 -4.32
CA LEU A 61 -9.77 -1.56 -2.87
C LEU A 61 -9.40 -3.00 -2.51
N ARG A 62 -9.71 -3.98 -3.37
CA ARG A 62 -9.30 -5.38 -3.20
C ARG A 62 -7.78 -5.62 -3.27
N LEU A 63 -7.01 -4.63 -3.76
CA LEU A 63 -5.55 -4.67 -3.73
C LEU A 63 -4.98 -4.43 -2.32
N ALA A 64 -5.77 -3.85 -1.42
CA ALA A 64 -5.38 -3.65 -0.03
C ALA A 64 -5.81 -4.87 0.81
N ALA A 65 -4.84 -5.52 1.46
CA ALA A 65 -5.08 -6.59 2.42
C ALA A 65 -5.72 -6.06 3.71
N SER A 66 -5.46 -4.80 4.08
CA SER A 66 -6.14 -4.11 5.18
C SER A 66 -6.31 -2.62 4.88
N GLN A 67 -7.30 -1.99 5.54
CA GLN A 67 -7.60 -0.56 5.40
C GLN A 67 -7.63 0.08 6.78
N HIS A 68 -7.02 1.26 6.90
CA HIS A 68 -6.82 1.94 8.17
C HIS A 68 -7.08 3.43 8.04
N SER A 69 -7.47 4.07 9.15
CA SER A 69 -7.73 5.51 9.19
C SER A 69 -6.45 6.36 9.23
N SER A 70 -5.35 5.77 9.71
CA SER A 70 -4.06 6.43 9.85
C SER A 70 -2.93 5.41 9.98
N LEU A 71 -1.69 5.84 9.74
CA LEU A 71 -0.51 5.02 9.98
C LEU A 71 -0.41 4.58 11.45
N VAL A 72 -0.81 5.43 12.40
CA VAL A 72 -0.80 5.09 13.84
C VAL A 72 -1.76 3.94 14.15
N GLU A 73 -2.94 3.95 13.53
CA GLU A 73 -3.93 2.90 13.73
C GLU A 73 -3.49 1.58 13.08
N PHE A 74 -2.94 1.63 11.86
CA PHE A 74 -2.28 0.47 11.25
C PHE A 74 -1.19 -0.12 12.16
N SER A 75 -0.27 0.70 12.66
CA SER A 75 0.86 0.21 13.48
C SER A 75 0.39 -0.48 14.76
N ARG A 76 -0.67 0.03 15.39
CA ARG A 76 -1.26 -0.59 16.59
C ARG A 76 -1.91 -1.93 16.26
N TRP A 77 -2.68 -1.98 15.17
CA TRP A 77 -3.32 -3.21 14.71
C TRP A 77 -2.29 -4.28 14.33
N TRP A 78 -1.24 -3.90 13.58
CA TRP A 78 -0.18 -4.80 13.11
C TRP A 78 0.54 -5.49 14.26
N VAL A 79 0.98 -4.71 15.27
CA VAL A 79 1.70 -5.25 16.43
C VAL A 79 0.79 -6.14 17.29
N ALA A 80 -0.49 -5.79 17.42
CA ALA A 80 -1.45 -6.60 18.17
C ALA A 80 -1.80 -7.92 17.49
N ALA A 81 -1.71 -8.01 16.16
CA ALA A 81 -1.98 -9.22 15.39
C ALA A 81 -0.83 -10.24 15.40
N ASP A 82 0.38 -9.79 15.78
CA ASP A 82 1.61 -10.60 15.82
C ASP A 82 1.88 -11.19 17.22
N THR A 83 0.89 -11.14 18.13
CA THR A 83 0.93 -11.70 19.50
C THR A 83 -0.07 -12.82 19.66
#